data_AF-A0A5E4CP04-F1
#
_entry.id   AF-A0A5E4CP04-F1
#
_cell.length_a   1.000
_cell.length_b   1.000
_cell.length_c   1.000
_cell.angle_alpha   90.00
_cell.angle_beta   90.00
_cell.angle_gamma   90.00
#
_symmetry.space_group_name_H-M   'P 1'
#
loop_
_entity.id
_entity.type
_entity.pdbx_description
1 polymer ?
#
loop_
_entity_poly.entity_id
_entity_poly.type
_entity_poly.pdbx_seq_one_letter_code
_entity_poly.pdbx_strand_id
1 'polypeptide(L)' 'LEYIKCDHQRAIHLFMATLETNCIFVSFPCSSYRDYKASLCVNCGSFKENSCPRL' A
#
# COMPACT_ATOMS: atom_id res chain seq x y z
N LEU A 1 -9.06 -29.77 -3.30
CA LEU A 1 -8.47 -28.63 -2.56
C LEU A 1 -8.34 -27.47 -3.52
N GLU A 2 -9.21 -26.47 -3.43
CA GLU A 2 -8.95 -25.19 -4.10
C GLU A 2 -7.95 -24.40 -3.24
N TYR A 3 -6.72 -24.27 -3.75
CA TYR A 3 -5.74 -23.38 -3.16
C TYR A 3 -6.09 -21.97 -3.63
N ILE A 4 -6.50 -21.11 -2.71
CA ILE A 4 -6.80 -19.70 -2.98
C ILE A 4 -5.47 -18.97 -3.22
N LYS A 5 -4.96 -19.02 -4.47
CA LYS A 5 -3.64 -18.46 -4.86
C LYS A 5 -3.67 -16.96 -5.11
N CYS A 6 -4.83 -16.42 -5.50
CA CYS A 6 -4.94 -15.09 -6.08
C CYS A 6 -4.31 -14.02 -5.16
N ASP A 7 -4.73 -13.97 -3.90
CA ASP A 7 -4.20 -13.00 -2.92
C ASP A 7 -2.71 -13.23 -2.61
N HIS A 8 -2.28 -14.49 -2.56
CA HIS A 8 -0.87 -14.82 -2.32
C HIS A 8 0.03 -14.33 -3.48
N GLN A 9 -0.37 -14.57 -4.73
CA GLN A 9 0.38 -14.14 -5.90
C GLN A 9 0.30 -12.62 -6.14
N ARG A 10 -0.76 -11.95 -5.66
CA ARG A 10 -0.95 -10.51 -5.83
C ARG A 10 0.19 -9.68 -5.27
N ALA A 11 0.80 -10.09 -4.15
CA ALA A 11 1.95 -9.39 -3.57
C ALA A 11 3.12 -9.29 -4.54
N ILE A 12 3.41 -10.37 -5.29
CA ILE A 12 4.49 -10.42 -6.28
C ILE A 12 4.18 -9.49 -7.45
N HIS A 13 2.96 -9.54 -7.98
CA HIS A 13 2.58 -8.68 -9.11
C HIS A 13 2.62 -7.19 -8.75
N LEU A 14 2.20 -6.81 -7.54
CA LEU A 14 2.30 -5.43 -7.08
C LEU A 14 3.75 -4.96 -6.96
N PHE A 15 4.65 -5.82 -6.47
CA PHE A 15 6.09 -5.50 -6.41
C PHE A 15 6.71 -5.37 -7.80
N MET A 16 6.39 -6.26 -8.75
CA MET A 16 6.91 -6.12 -10.12
C MET A 16 6.40 -4.85 -10.80
N ALA A 17 5.13 -4.48 -10.56
CA ALA A 17 4.56 -3.26 -11.12
C ALA A 17 5.27 -1.98 -10.64
N THR A 18 5.88 -1.96 -9.45
CA THR A 18 6.66 -0.80 -8.98
C THR A 18 7.97 -0.62 -9.76
N LEU A 19 8.47 -1.67 -10.40
CA LEU A 19 9.67 -1.64 -11.24
C LEU A 19 9.35 -1.38 -12.72
N GLU A 20 8.23 -1.95 -13.19
CA GLU A 20 7.88 -2.00 -14.61
C GLU A 20 7.02 -0.81 -15.07
N THR A 21 6.42 -0.07 -14.13
CA THR A 21 5.49 1.03 -14.45
C THR A 21 5.97 2.36 -13.86
N ASN A 22 5.45 3.47 -14.39
CA ASN A 22 5.64 4.81 -13.81
C ASN A 22 4.54 5.17 -12.79
N CYS A 23 3.76 4.19 -12.32
CA CYS A 23 2.73 4.42 -11.32
C CYS A 23 3.36 4.67 -9.95
N ILE A 24 2.82 5.64 -9.21
CA ILE A 24 3.29 5.94 -7.85
C ILE A 24 2.45 5.13 -6.86
N PHE A 25 3.07 4.14 -6.20
CA PHE A 25 2.40 3.35 -5.18
C PHE A 25 2.57 4.02 -3.82
N VAL A 26 1.56 4.80 -3.41
CA VAL A 26 1.57 5.51 -2.12
C VAL A 26 0.86 4.68 -1.06
N SER A 27 1.51 4.48 0.08
CA SER A 27 0.91 3.88 1.27
C SER A 27 0.78 4.91 2.39
N PHE A 28 -0.24 4.74 3.24
CA PHE A 28 -0.51 5.64 4.35
C PHE A 28 -0.33 4.90 5.68
N PRO A 29 0.62 5.33 6.54
CA PRO A 29 0.73 4.78 7.88
C PRO A 29 -0.58 4.99 8.65
N CYS A 30 -1.13 3.91 9.20
CA CYS A 30 -2.43 3.94 9.87
C CYS A 30 -2.54 2.84 10.91
N SER A 31 -3.33 3.07 11.97
CA SER A 31 -3.57 2.09 13.04
C SER A 31 -4.34 0.86 12.59
N SER A 32 -5.25 1.02 11.62
CA SER A 32 -6.01 -0.09 11.06
C SER A 32 -6.53 0.22 9.66
N TYR A 33 -6.89 -0.82 8.91
CA TYR A 33 -7.55 -0.67 7.61
C TYR A 33 -8.94 -0.02 7.71
N ARG A 34 -9.63 -0.19 8.85
CA ARG A 34 -10.92 0.46 9.09
C ARG A 34 -10.75 1.97 9.23
N ASP A 35 -9.73 2.40 9.96
CA ASP A 35 -9.45 3.83 10.17
C ASP A 35 -9.03 4.51 8.85
N TYR A 36 -8.28 3.79 8.00
CA TYR A 36 -8.00 4.20 6.63
C TYR A 36 -9.28 4.41 5.81
N LYS A 37 -10.20 3.45 5.82
CA LYS A 37 -11.50 3.59 5.11
C LYS A 37 -12.39 4.69 5.68
N ALA A 38 -12.19 5.07 6.95
CA ALA A 38 -12.84 6.20 7.58
C ALA A 38 -12.12 7.54 7.34
N SER A 39 -11.13 7.57 6.44
CA SER A 39 -10.36 8.76 6.04
C SER A 39 -9.52 9.39 7.15
N LEU A 40 -9.15 8.64 8.19
CA LEU A 40 -8.41 9.17 9.35
C LEU A 40 -6.90 9.36 9.11
N CYS A 41 -6.35 8.79 8.04
CA CYS A 41 -4.91 8.76 7.76
C CYS A 41 -4.60 9.05 6.28
N VAL A 42 -5.39 9.89 5.61
CA VAL A 42 -5.26 10.21 4.17
C VAL A 42 -4.28 11.34 3.84
N ASN A 43 -3.56 11.84 4.85
CA ASN A 43 -2.58 12.91 4.69
C ASN A 43 -1.22 12.43 5.17
N CYS A 44 -0.20 12.77 4.38
CA CYS A 44 1.19 12.53 4.73
C CYS A 44 1.77 13.81 5.31
N GLY A 45 2.46 13.73 6.44
CA GLY A 45 3.29 14.83 6.90
C GLY A 45 4.54 15.01 6.03
N SER A 46 5.14 16.19 6.10
CA SER A 46 6.39 16.53 5.40
C SER A 46 7.64 16.00 6.09
N PHE A 47 7.56 15.66 7.38
CA PHE A 47 8.67 15.16 8.19
C PHE A 47 8.77 13.64 8.10
N LYS A 48 10.00 13.10 8.14
CA LYS A 48 10.30 11.66 7.97
C LYS A 48 9.39 10.73 8.77
N GLU A 49 9.07 11.09 10.01
CA GLU A 49 8.22 10.28 10.91
C GLU A 49 6.76 10.18 10.44
N ASN A 50 6.28 11.14 9.64
CA ASN A 50 4.91 11.22 9.13
C ASN A 50 4.84 11.11 7.59
N SER A 51 5.94 10.77 6.92
CA SER A 51 5.97 10.65 5.46
C SER A 51 5.29 9.36 4.98
N CYS A 52 4.66 9.41 3.81
CA CYS A 52 4.05 8.23 3.21
C CYS A 52 5.08 7.42 2.43
N PRO A 53 5.23 6.11 2.74
CA PRO A 53 6.10 5.25 1.96
C PRO A 53 5.63 5.18 0.51
N ARG A 54 6.57 5.32 -0.41
CA ARG A 54 6.39 5.16 -1.85
C ARG A 54 7.19 3.94 -2.31
N LEU A 55 6.53 3.07 -3.05
CA LEU A 55 7.15 1.93 -3.74
C LEU A 55 7.26 2.24 -5.23
#